data_AF-A0A7G7MIX0-F1
#
_entry.id   AF-A0A7G7MIX0-F1
#
_cell.length_a   1.000
_cell.length_b   1.000
_cell.length_c   1.000
_cell.angle_alpha   90.00
_cell.angle_beta   90.00
_cell.angle_gamma   90.00
#
_symmetry.space_group_name_H-M   'P 1'
#
loop_
_entity.id
_entity.type
_entity.pdbx_description
1 polymer ?
#
loop_
_entity_poly.entity_id
_entity_poly.type
_entity_poly.pdbx_seq_one_letter_code
_entity_poly.pdbx_strand_id
1 'polypeptide(L)'
;MTAGTVAVLCAAVLGACSTQETAGPESGVTIEEIQEPQNFYEGEYLGQRVTVSAEVTDVLDPSSFELAGQEYGEDSLLVQTAAPTEVRQGEVVRVVGTVGQYHRFAESEGVPPVQYDMYEEYETEAYLYDATIEEIGA
;
A
#
# COMPACT_ATOMS: atom_id res chain seq x y z
N MET A 1 6.53 -56.17 -41.72
CA MET A 1 6.87 -54.76 -42.03
C MET A 1 6.28 -53.98 -40.86
N THR A 2 6.99 -53.29 -39.97
CA THR A 2 8.20 -52.44 -40.01
C THR A 2 8.80 -52.43 -38.58
N ALA A 3 10.10 -52.63 -38.34
CA ALA A 3 11.20 -51.64 -38.39
C ALA A 3 10.85 -50.34 -37.62
N GLY A 4 11.63 -49.78 -36.69
CA GLY A 4 13.02 -49.95 -36.26
C GLY A 4 13.40 -48.69 -35.46
N THR A 5 14.35 -48.82 -34.54
CA THR A 5 14.82 -47.85 -33.54
C THR A 5 15.57 -46.62 -34.13
N VAL A 6 15.70 -45.55 -33.33
CA VAL A 6 16.86 -44.61 -33.16
C VAL A 6 16.60 -43.10 -33.41
N ALA A 7 16.77 -42.34 -32.30
CA ALA A 7 17.38 -41.01 -32.06
C ALA A 7 17.06 -39.78 -32.92
N VAL A 8 16.99 -38.60 -32.27
CA VAL A 8 18.09 -37.61 -32.25
C VAL A 8 17.68 -36.40 -31.38
N LEU A 9 18.59 -36.04 -30.49
CA LEU A 9 18.66 -34.83 -29.67
C LEU A 9 18.95 -33.61 -30.56
N CYS A 10 18.20 -32.51 -30.46
CA CYS A 10 18.65 -31.19 -30.91
C CYS A 10 18.05 -30.09 -30.01
N ALA A 11 18.93 -29.44 -29.26
CA ALA A 11 18.67 -28.24 -28.49
C ALA A 11 18.41 -27.04 -29.42
N ALA A 12 17.34 -26.28 -29.16
CA ALA A 12 17.18 -24.92 -29.66
C ALA A 12 17.09 -23.98 -28.45
N VAL A 13 18.21 -23.34 -28.17
CA VAL A 13 18.31 -22.19 -27.27
C VAL A 13 17.79 -21.00 -28.07
N LEU A 14 16.59 -20.53 -27.76
CA LEU A 14 16.14 -19.19 -28.12
C LEU A 14 15.57 -18.58 -26.84
N GLY A 15 16.13 -17.42 -26.48
CA GLY A 15 15.79 -16.67 -25.29
C GLY A 15 14.34 -16.25 -25.27
N ALA A 16 13.48 -17.10 -24.73
CA ALA A 16 12.36 -16.62 -23.96
C ALA A 16 12.93 -16.21 -22.60
N CYS A 17 13.43 -14.97 -22.53
CA CYS A 17 13.02 -14.14 -21.41
C CYS A 17 11.49 -14.14 -21.48
N SER A 18 10.86 -15.15 -20.89
CA SER A 18 9.60 -14.93 -20.23
C SER A 18 9.92 -13.84 -19.24
N THR A 19 9.76 -12.59 -19.71
CA THR A 19 9.34 -11.47 -18.90
C THR A 19 8.26 -12.05 -18.02
N GLN A 20 8.69 -12.52 -16.86
CA GLN A 20 7.82 -12.62 -15.73
C GLN A 20 7.62 -11.16 -15.38
N GLU A 21 6.70 -10.53 -16.12
CA GLU A 21 5.78 -9.58 -15.53
C GLU A 21 5.16 -10.35 -14.38
N THR A 22 5.89 -10.39 -13.27
CA THR A 22 5.27 -10.48 -11.96
C THR A 22 4.48 -9.20 -11.88
N ALA A 23 3.28 -9.22 -12.46
CA ALA A 23 2.14 -8.61 -11.81
C ALA A 23 2.21 -9.18 -10.39
N GLY A 24 2.73 -8.36 -9.47
CA GLY A 24 2.64 -8.65 -8.05
C GLY A 24 1.17 -8.96 -7.72
N PRO A 25 0.89 -9.67 -6.63
CA PRO A 25 -0.48 -10.03 -6.30
C PRO A 25 -1.35 -8.77 -6.32
N GLU A 26 -2.32 -8.71 -7.24
CA GLU A 26 -3.31 -7.63 -7.34
C GLU A 26 -4.36 -7.73 -6.21
N SER A 27 -3.92 -8.10 -5.02
CA SER A 27 -4.73 -8.09 -3.80
C SER A 27 -4.23 -6.93 -2.96
N GLY A 28 -4.84 -5.76 -3.15
CA GLY A 28 -4.63 -4.64 -2.24
C GLY A 28 -5.11 -5.01 -0.84
N VAL A 29 -4.43 -4.47 0.17
CA VAL A 29 -4.84 -4.57 1.58
C VAL A 29 -6.02 -3.63 1.80
N THR A 30 -6.99 -4.04 2.61
CA THR A 30 -8.11 -3.17 2.98
C THR A 30 -7.77 -2.32 4.20
N ILE A 31 -8.40 -1.17 4.34
CA ILE A 31 -8.12 -0.25 5.43
C ILE A 31 -8.55 -0.85 6.77
N GLU A 32 -9.65 -1.61 6.81
CA GLU A 32 -10.07 -2.26 8.05
C GLU A 32 -9.02 -3.26 8.51
N GLU A 33 -8.44 -4.01 7.58
CA GLU A 33 -7.36 -4.96 7.87
C GLU A 33 -6.12 -4.24 8.43
N ILE A 34 -5.79 -3.04 7.92
CA ILE A 34 -4.71 -2.21 8.48
C ILE A 34 -5.07 -1.69 9.87
N GLN A 35 -6.32 -1.25 10.08
CA GLN A 35 -6.80 -0.60 11.30
C GLN A 35 -7.13 -1.57 12.43
N GLU A 36 -7.10 -2.88 12.19
CA GLU A 36 -7.18 -3.87 13.26
C GLU A 36 -5.94 -3.77 14.18
N PRO A 37 -6.09 -3.51 15.49
CA PRO A 37 -4.95 -3.30 16.40
C PRO A 37 -3.89 -4.41 16.36
N GLN A 38 -4.33 -5.65 16.16
CA GLN A 38 -3.45 -6.81 16.04
C GLN A 38 -2.52 -6.79 14.82
N ASN A 39 -2.83 -5.98 13.80
CA ASN A 39 -2.12 -5.91 12.53
C ASN A 39 -1.09 -4.77 12.45
N PHE A 40 -1.26 -3.69 13.22
CA PHE A 40 -0.33 -2.53 13.19
C PHE A 40 0.35 -2.19 14.53
N TYR A 41 -0.12 -2.66 15.69
CA TYR A 41 0.62 -2.44 16.96
C TYR A 41 1.89 -3.29 17.02
N GLU A 42 1.81 -4.56 16.66
CA GLU A 42 2.94 -5.52 16.61
C GLU A 42 2.72 -6.57 15.50
N GLY A 43 1.87 -6.22 14.54
CA GLY A 43 1.31 -7.17 13.58
C GLY A 43 2.00 -7.20 12.23
N GLU A 44 1.37 -7.89 11.29
CA GLU A 44 1.92 -8.18 9.97
C GLU A 44 2.24 -6.93 9.15
N TYR A 45 1.49 -5.83 9.33
CA TYR A 45 1.60 -4.67 8.45
C TYR A 45 2.52 -3.57 8.97
N LEU A 46 2.84 -3.52 10.27
CA LEU A 46 3.71 -2.45 10.80
C LEU A 46 5.07 -2.42 10.06
N GLY A 47 5.41 -1.26 9.48
CA GLY A 47 6.62 -1.07 8.68
C GLY A 47 6.58 -1.72 7.29
N GLN A 48 5.48 -2.39 6.90
CA GLN A 48 5.31 -2.93 5.56
C GLN A 48 4.83 -1.85 4.59
N ARG A 49 5.31 -1.94 3.35
CA ARG A 49 4.79 -1.13 2.25
C ARG A 49 3.55 -1.82 1.65
N VAL A 50 2.41 -1.14 1.71
CA VAL A 50 1.12 -1.65 1.26
C VAL A 50 0.55 -0.80 0.13
N THR A 51 -0.39 -1.36 -0.62
CA THR A 51 -1.19 -0.64 -1.62
C THR A 51 -2.65 -0.68 -1.21
N VAL A 52 -3.25 0.51 -1.09
CA VAL A 52 -4.65 0.71 -0.69
C VAL A 52 -5.37 1.45 -1.82
N SER A 53 -6.64 1.13 -2.07
CA SER A 53 -7.48 1.89 -3.00
C SER A 53 -8.78 2.24 -2.32
N ALA A 54 -9.05 3.54 -2.14
CA ALA A 54 -10.18 4.02 -1.37
C ALA A 54 -10.55 5.46 -1.76
N GLU A 55 -11.75 5.90 -1.34
CA GLU A 55 -12.22 7.28 -1.52
C GLU A 55 -11.57 8.21 -0.50
N VAL A 56 -11.18 9.42 -0.92
CA VAL A 56 -10.69 10.48 -0.03
C VAL A 56 -11.87 11.08 0.74
N THR A 57 -11.87 10.92 2.07
CA THR A 57 -12.93 11.43 2.95
C THR A 57 -12.68 12.85 3.41
N ASP A 58 -11.43 13.23 3.63
CA ASP A 58 -11.06 14.60 3.98
C ASP A 58 -9.65 14.96 3.50
N VAL A 59 -9.42 16.24 3.24
CA VAL A 59 -8.11 16.79 2.88
C VAL A 59 -7.68 17.75 3.97
N LEU A 60 -6.81 17.27 4.85
CA LEU A 60 -6.39 17.98 6.05
C LEU A 60 -5.40 19.11 5.69
N ASP A 61 -4.41 18.78 4.85
CA ASP A 61 -3.32 19.66 4.44
C ASP A 61 -2.81 19.29 3.03
N PRO A 62 -1.96 20.13 2.38
CA PRO A 62 -1.44 19.81 1.04
C PRO A 62 -0.69 18.47 0.91
N SER A 63 -0.23 17.89 2.01
CA SER A 63 0.50 16.61 2.06
C SER A 63 -0.16 15.55 2.95
N SER A 64 -1.38 15.80 3.42
CA SER A 64 -2.08 14.90 4.35
C SER A 64 -3.57 14.84 4.03
N PHE A 65 -4.11 13.62 3.94
CA PHE A 65 -5.53 13.39 3.66
C PHE A 65 -5.97 12.06 4.27
N GLU A 66 -7.28 11.86 4.36
CA GLU A 66 -7.89 10.65 4.90
C GLU A 66 -8.55 9.81 3.81
N LEU A 67 -8.47 8.49 3.95
CA LEU A 67 -9.16 7.53 3.11
C LEU A 67 -10.30 6.86 3.86
N ALA A 68 -11.44 6.65 3.19
CA ALA A 68 -12.57 5.90 3.72
C ALA A 68 -12.20 4.44 3.92
N GLY A 69 -12.35 3.93 5.15
CA GLY A 69 -12.20 2.51 5.41
C GLY A 69 -13.27 1.68 4.70
N GLN A 70 -14.51 2.19 4.63
CA GLN A 70 -15.65 1.55 3.98
C GLN A 70 -16.61 2.60 3.38
N GLU A 71 -17.56 2.19 2.53
CA GLU A 71 -18.60 3.08 1.98
C GLU A 71 -19.51 3.73 3.06
N TYR A 72 -19.59 3.13 4.26
CA TYR A 72 -20.36 3.65 5.41
C TYR A 72 -19.65 3.44 6.76
N GLY A 73 -18.32 3.31 6.77
CA GLY A 73 -17.52 2.98 7.95
C GLY A 73 -17.10 4.18 8.78
N GLU A 74 -16.88 3.96 10.06
CA GLU A 74 -16.25 4.93 10.98
C GLU A 74 -14.72 4.92 10.86
N ASP A 75 -14.17 3.83 10.31
CA ASP A 75 -12.73 3.67 10.10
C ASP A 75 -12.26 4.57 8.96
N SER A 76 -11.25 5.41 9.21
CA SER A 76 -10.51 6.15 8.19
C SER A 76 -9.06 5.68 8.15
N LEU A 77 -8.28 6.10 7.16
CA LEU A 77 -6.83 5.91 7.18
C LEU A 77 -6.14 7.22 6.84
N LEU A 78 -5.36 7.74 7.79
CA LEU A 78 -4.51 8.91 7.53
C LEU A 78 -3.40 8.55 6.55
N VAL A 79 -3.21 9.39 5.54
CA VAL A 79 -2.16 9.28 4.55
C VAL A 79 -1.29 10.53 4.59
N GLN A 80 0.03 10.34 4.70
CA GLN A 80 1.05 11.39 4.62
C GLN A 80 1.98 11.17 3.43
N THR A 81 2.06 12.18 2.57
CA THR A 81 2.95 12.21 1.42
C THR A 81 4.21 13.04 1.71
N ALA A 82 5.31 12.71 1.05
CA ALA A 82 6.58 13.46 1.22
C ALA A 82 6.57 14.85 0.56
N ALA A 83 5.67 15.05 -0.41
CA ALA A 83 5.49 16.31 -1.13
C ALA A 83 3.99 16.60 -1.29
N PRO A 84 3.61 17.87 -1.50
CA PRO A 84 2.23 18.24 -1.73
C PRO A 84 1.61 17.46 -2.88
N THR A 85 0.38 17.00 -2.70
CA THR A 85 -0.38 16.24 -3.70
C THR A 85 -1.73 16.90 -3.96
N GLU A 86 -2.21 16.80 -5.19
CA GLU A 86 -3.53 17.30 -5.56
C GLU A 86 -4.54 16.16 -5.48
N VAL A 87 -5.29 16.10 -4.37
CA VAL A 87 -6.44 15.21 -4.18
C VAL A 87 -7.67 16.01 -3.82
N ARG A 88 -8.85 15.46 -4.09
CA ARG A 88 -10.13 16.06 -3.71
C ARG A 88 -10.94 15.09 -2.87
N GLN A 89 -11.70 15.63 -1.91
CA GLN A 89 -12.73 14.85 -1.22
C GLN A 89 -13.70 14.21 -2.24
N GLY A 90 -14.02 12.94 -2.05
CA GLY A 90 -14.83 12.13 -2.96
C GLY A 90 -14.06 11.52 -4.14
N GLU A 91 -12.74 11.74 -4.22
CA GLU A 91 -11.88 11.12 -5.23
C GLU A 91 -11.45 9.72 -4.81
N VAL A 92 -11.60 8.72 -5.69
CA VAL A 92 -11.04 7.38 -5.45
C VAL A 92 -9.60 7.36 -5.93
N VAL A 93 -8.66 7.09 -5.02
CA VAL A 93 -7.23 7.07 -5.29
C VAL A 93 -6.62 5.72 -4.95
N ARG A 94 -5.52 5.37 -5.62
CA ARG A 94 -4.65 4.26 -5.23
C ARG A 94 -3.41 4.83 -4.56
N VAL A 95 -3.16 4.42 -3.31
CA VAL A 95 -2.03 4.91 -2.51
C VAL A 95 -1.10 3.75 -2.21
N VAL A 96 0.19 3.98 -2.43
CA VAL A 96 1.25 3.09 -1.99
C VAL A 96 2.03 3.80 -0.89
N GLY A 97 2.08 3.21 0.30
CA GLY A 97 2.74 3.82 1.46
C GLY A 97 3.19 2.76 2.45
N THR A 98 3.93 3.20 3.48
CA THR A 98 4.39 2.33 4.56
C THR A 98 3.48 2.49 5.77
N VAL A 99 3.02 1.39 6.35
CA VAL A 99 2.16 1.44 7.54
C VAL A 99 3.00 1.82 8.76
N GLY A 100 2.57 2.87 9.44
CA GLY A 100 3.11 3.33 10.72
C GLY A 100 2.05 3.30 11.82
N GLN A 101 2.52 3.52 13.04
CA GLN A 101 1.68 3.71 14.22
C GLN A 101 1.97 5.08 14.82
N TYR A 102 0.94 5.85 15.12
CA TYR A 102 1.09 7.23 15.56
C TYR A 102 1.70 7.34 16.98
N HIS A 103 1.30 6.48 17.93
CA HIS A 103 1.82 6.49 19.31
C HIS A 103 3.21 5.84 19.49
N ARG A 104 3.68 5.02 18.55
CA ARG A 104 4.99 4.37 18.69
C ARG A 104 6.05 5.20 17.97
N PHE A 105 6.55 6.18 18.70
CA PHE A 105 7.88 6.75 18.46
C PHE A 105 8.91 5.63 18.56
N ALA A 106 9.33 5.10 17.42
CA ALA A 106 10.60 4.44 17.32
C ALA A 106 11.55 5.38 16.58
N GLU A 107 12.22 6.27 17.33
CA GLU A 107 13.43 6.96 16.84
C GLU A 107 14.46 5.96 16.26
N SER A 108 14.33 4.67 16.63
CA SER A 108 15.08 3.52 16.10
C SER A 108 14.69 3.07 14.69
N GLU A 109 13.48 3.33 14.22
CA GLU A 109 12.91 2.71 12.99
C GLU A 109 12.81 3.70 11.82
N GLY A 110 13.23 4.96 11.98
CA GLY A 110 13.26 5.95 10.91
C GLY A 110 11.89 6.53 10.51
N VAL A 111 10.89 6.38 11.38
CA VAL A 111 9.54 6.94 11.19
C VAL A 111 9.58 8.46 11.39
N PRO A 112 9.11 9.28 10.43
CA PRO A 112 9.18 10.75 10.54
C PRO A 112 8.21 11.29 11.61
N PRO A 113 8.56 12.40 12.30
CA PRO A 113 7.66 13.04 13.25
C PRO A 113 6.48 13.70 12.52
N VAL A 114 5.28 13.54 13.06
CA VAL A 114 4.05 14.12 12.50
C VAL A 114 3.70 15.45 13.22
N GLN A 115 2.77 16.24 12.69
CA GLN A 115 2.31 17.51 13.31
C GLN A 115 1.58 17.26 14.63
N TYR A 116 1.74 18.19 15.60
CA TYR A 116 1.28 18.05 16.98
C TYR A 116 -0.25 17.93 17.11
N ASP A 117 -0.99 18.65 16.28
CA ASP A 117 -2.45 18.66 16.24
C ASP A 117 -3.07 17.32 15.82
N MET A 118 -2.37 16.52 15.02
CA MET A 118 -2.84 15.19 14.61
C MET A 118 -2.50 14.08 15.62
N TYR A 119 -1.77 14.40 16.70
CA TYR A 119 -1.47 13.42 17.76
C TYR A 119 -2.70 12.98 18.55
N GLU A 120 -3.61 13.89 18.88
CA GLU A 120 -4.73 13.57 19.78
C GLU A 120 -5.81 12.74 19.09
N GLU A 121 -5.94 12.84 17.77
CA GLU A 121 -6.96 12.15 16.99
C GLU A 121 -6.52 10.73 16.61
N TYR A 122 -5.30 10.56 16.08
CA TYR A 122 -4.85 9.29 15.49
C TYR A 122 -3.94 8.46 16.39
N GLU A 123 -3.80 8.80 17.69
CA GLU A 123 -2.86 8.16 18.62
C GLU A 123 -2.95 6.63 18.57
N THR A 124 -4.16 6.09 18.46
CA THR A 124 -4.45 4.66 18.50
C THR A 124 -4.71 4.04 17.14
N GLU A 125 -4.29 4.70 16.06
CA GLU A 125 -4.61 4.31 14.69
C GLU A 125 -3.35 4.08 13.85
N ALA A 126 -3.52 3.28 12.80
CA ALA A 126 -2.54 3.12 11.76
C ALA A 126 -2.57 4.32 10.82
N TYR A 127 -1.44 4.60 10.17
CA TYR A 127 -1.38 5.61 9.12
C TYR A 127 -0.39 5.17 8.03
N LEU A 128 -0.50 5.76 6.84
CA LEU A 128 0.50 5.61 5.78
C LEU A 128 1.46 6.80 5.76
N TYR A 129 2.76 6.52 5.71
CA TYR A 129 3.80 7.51 5.45
C TYR A 129 4.64 7.12 4.24
N ASP A 130 5.48 8.05 3.76
CA ASP A 130 6.20 7.90 2.49
C ASP A 130 5.23 7.53 1.35
N ALA A 131 4.00 8.05 1.45
CA ALA A 131 2.93 7.66 0.58
C ALA A 131 3.04 8.36 -0.77
N THR A 132 2.70 7.63 -1.83
CA THR A 132 2.62 8.12 -3.20
C THR A 132 1.30 7.68 -3.81
N ILE A 133 0.67 8.58 -4.57
CA ILE A 133 -0.55 8.29 -5.30
C ILE A 133 -0.17 7.70 -6.66
N GLU A 134 -0.75 6.55 -6.98
CA GLU A 134 -0.69 5.95 -8.31
C GLU A 134 -1.97 6.30 -9.08
N GLU A 135 -1.81 6.82 -10.30
CA GLU A 135 -2.96 7.08 -11.16
C GLU A 135 -3.65 5.76 -11.52
N ILE A 136 -4.94 5.67 -11.20
CA ILE A 136 -5.80 4.58 -11.66
C ILE A 136 -6.14 4.90 -13.12
N GLY A 137 -5.45 4.24 -14.05
CA GLY A 137 -5.47 4.59 -15.49
C GLY A 137 -6.85 4.92 -16.06
N ALA A 138 -6.90 6.02 -16.84
CA ALA A 138 -8.07 6.53 -17.54
C ALA A 138 -8.56 5.65 -18.69
#